data_AF-A0A9P8ID20-F1
#
_entry.id   AF-A0A9P8ID20-F1
#
_cell.length_a   1.000
_cell.length_b   1.000
_cell.length_c   1.000
_cell.angle_alpha   90.00
_cell.angle_beta   90.00
_cell.angle_gamma   90.00
#
_symmetry.space_group_name_H-M   'P 1'
#
loop_
_entity.id
_entity.type
_entity.pdbx_description
1 polymer ?
#
loop_
_entity_poly.entity_id
_entity_poly.type
_entity_poly.pdbx_seq_one_letter_code
_entity_poly.pdbx_strand_id
1 'polypeptide(L)'
;MKCSQRESSATIKPAPVPYKQASPPKRQNIIEFDCRGLEFTEFKADGEFLATGMESSTPFSGVDLQEGEWFDYDEKAGEEVSIKDIKWEIRRA
;
A
#
# COMPACT_ATOMS: atom_id res chain seq x y z
N MET A 1 41.44 -9.81 12.11
CA MET A 1 40.43 -8.97 11.44
C MET A 1 39.08 -9.63 11.65
N LYS A 2 38.31 -9.20 12.66
CA LYS A 2 37.02 -9.82 13.01
C LYS A 2 35.96 -9.12 12.16
N CYS A 3 35.69 -9.66 10.98
CA CYS A 3 34.56 -9.24 10.17
C CYS A 3 33.29 -9.56 10.97
N SER A 4 32.68 -8.54 11.57
CA SER A 4 31.38 -8.69 12.21
C SER A 4 30.38 -8.91 11.10
N GLN A 5 30.00 -10.16 10.83
CA GLN A 5 28.92 -10.50 9.92
C GLN A 5 27.62 -9.99 10.53
N ARG A 6 27.32 -8.70 10.35
CA ARG A 6 26.02 -8.13 10.72
C ARG A 6 25.06 -8.48 9.59
N GLU A 7 24.37 -9.60 9.75
CA GLU A 7 23.26 -9.97 8.89
C GLU A 7 22.06 -9.10 9.27
N SER A 8 21.42 -8.51 8.27
CA SER A 8 20.17 -7.78 8.44
C SER A 8 19.10 -8.46 7.58
N SER A 9 17.91 -8.67 8.13
CA SER A 9 16.82 -9.33 7.42
C SER A 9 15.52 -8.55 7.59
N ALA A 10 14.70 -8.54 6.55
CA ALA A 10 13.34 -8.04 6.56
C ALA A 10 12.44 -9.14 6.01
N THR A 11 11.37 -9.47 6.73
CA THR A 11 10.36 -10.42 6.24
C THR A 11 8.98 -9.80 6.36
N ILE A 12 8.16 -9.94 5.32
CA ILE A 12 6.77 -9.50 5.32
C ILE A 12 5.95 -10.57 6.04
N LYS A 13 5.48 -10.27 7.26
CA LYS A 13 4.58 -11.11 8.03
C LYS A 13 3.70 -10.19 8.88
N PRO A 14 2.37 -10.36 8.91
CA PRO A 14 1.53 -11.30 8.13
C PRO A 14 1.30 -10.86 6.66
N ALA A 15 0.37 -11.54 5.96
CA ALA A 15 0.01 -11.21 4.59
C ALA A 15 -0.54 -9.77 4.46
N PRO A 16 -0.32 -9.08 3.32
CA PRO A 16 -0.87 -7.76 3.08
C PRO A 16 -2.40 -7.73 3.23
N VAL A 17 -2.90 -6.70 3.89
CA VAL A 17 -4.33 -6.49 4.12
C VAL A 17 -4.82 -5.37 3.20
N PRO A 18 -5.96 -5.52 2.52
CA PRO A 18 -6.50 -4.46 1.68
C PRO A 18 -6.92 -3.24 2.51
N TYR A 19 -6.63 -2.05 1.99
CA TYR A 19 -7.13 -0.80 2.56
C TYR A 19 -8.64 -0.69 2.35
N LYS A 20 -9.41 -0.50 3.42
CA LYS A 20 -10.86 -0.30 3.34
C LYS A 20 -11.19 1.19 3.34
N GLN A 21 -11.93 1.66 2.33
CA GLN A 21 -12.41 3.03 2.34
C GLN A 21 -13.30 3.28 3.56
N ALA A 22 -13.05 4.40 4.25
CA ALA A 22 -13.87 4.87 5.36
C ALA A 22 -14.06 6.39 5.21
N SER A 23 -15.23 6.89 5.64
CA SER A 23 -15.51 8.31 5.75
C SER A 23 -15.69 8.66 7.23
N PRO A 24 -14.78 9.43 7.86
CA PRO A 24 -13.57 10.05 7.30
C PRO A 24 -12.44 9.05 7.01
N PRO A 25 -11.46 9.39 6.15
CA PRO A 25 -10.32 8.54 5.87
C PRO A 25 -9.52 8.27 7.15
N LYS A 26 -9.18 7.00 7.38
CA LYS A 26 -8.42 6.54 8.54
C LYS A 26 -7.15 5.85 8.08
N ARG A 27 -6.03 6.18 8.73
CA ARG A 27 -4.79 5.42 8.57
C ARG A 27 -5.03 3.97 8.97
N GLN A 28 -4.55 3.06 8.13
CA GLN A 28 -4.68 1.62 8.31
C GLN A 28 -3.33 0.96 8.06
N ASN A 29 -3.02 -0.05 8.87
CA ASN A 29 -1.82 -0.86 8.67
C ASN A 29 -2.13 -1.91 7.59
N ILE A 30 -1.57 -1.72 6.41
CA ILE A 30 -1.78 -2.63 5.27
C ILE A 30 -0.68 -3.69 5.12
N ILE A 31 0.54 -3.39 5.58
CA ILE A 31 1.71 -4.27 5.48
C ILE A 31 2.50 -4.14 6.78
N GLU A 32 3.00 -5.27 7.27
CA GLU A 32 3.87 -5.35 8.44
C GLU A 32 5.19 -6.04 8.07
N PHE A 33 6.29 -5.49 8.57
CA PHE A 33 7.64 -5.98 8.29
C PHE A 33 8.35 -6.35 9.61
N ASP A 34 8.78 -7.61 9.73
CA ASP A 34 9.73 -8.04 10.76
C ASP A 34 11.14 -7.67 10.30
N CYS A 35 11.69 -6.62 10.88
CA CYS A 35 13.02 -6.10 10.56
C CYS A 35 14.01 -6.40 11.68
N ARG A 36 15.17 -6.96 11.33
CA ARG A 36 16.27 -7.24 12.25
C ARG A 36 17.54 -6.61 11.72
N GLY A 37 18.08 -5.65 12.47
CA GLY A 37 19.32 -4.96 12.09
C GLY A 37 19.19 -3.90 11.00
N LEU A 38 17.96 -3.57 10.57
CA LEU A 38 17.67 -2.52 9.58
C LEU A 38 16.46 -1.69 9.98
N GLU A 39 16.40 -0.46 9.47
CA GLU A 39 15.26 0.45 9.59
C GLU A 39 14.88 0.97 8.20
N PHE A 40 13.57 0.99 7.92
CA PHE A 40 13.05 1.61 6.71
C PHE A 40 12.87 3.12 6.91
N THR A 41 13.36 3.89 5.96
CA THR A 41 13.28 5.37 5.97
C THR A 41 12.17 5.89 5.06
N GLU A 42 11.84 5.16 3.99
CA GLU A 42 10.91 5.59 2.96
C GLU A 42 10.20 4.37 2.35
N PHE A 43 8.92 4.53 2.02
CA PHE A 43 8.14 3.54 1.28
C PHE A 43 7.74 4.14 -0.06
N LYS A 44 8.03 3.39 -1.14
CA LYS A 44 7.59 3.72 -2.49
C LYS A 44 6.61 2.66 -2.95
N ALA A 45 5.42 3.08 -3.33
CA ALA A 45 4.38 2.24 -3.89
C ALA A 45 4.66 1.97 -5.38
N ASP A 46 5.85 1.45 -5.68
CA ASP A 46 6.24 1.09 -7.04
C ASP A 46 5.58 -0.24 -7.42
N GLY A 47 4.85 -0.23 -8.53
CA GLY A 47 4.17 -1.40 -9.08
C GLY A 47 2.65 -1.27 -9.14
N GLU A 48 2.03 -2.33 -9.61
CA GLU A 48 0.60 -2.37 -9.90
C GLU A 48 -0.21 -2.77 -8.67
N PHE A 49 -1.12 -1.90 -8.24
CA PHE A 49 -2.10 -2.21 -7.21
C PHE A 49 -3.36 -2.79 -7.83
N LEU A 50 -4.07 -3.57 -7.00
CA LEU A 50 -5.40 -4.07 -7.30
C LEU A 50 -6.42 -3.30 -6.45
N ALA A 51 -7.43 -2.74 -7.10
CA ALA A 51 -8.56 -2.10 -6.44
C ALA A 51 -9.87 -2.77 -6.86
N THR A 52 -10.92 -2.52 -6.09
CA THR A 52 -12.26 -3.04 -6.40
C THR A 52 -13.27 -1.94 -6.11
N GLY A 53 -14.13 -1.66 -7.10
CA GLY A 53 -15.19 -0.68 -6.97
C GLY A 53 -16.13 -1.02 -5.81
N MET A 54 -16.44 -0.02 -4.98
CA MET A 54 -17.21 -0.23 -3.74
C MET A 54 -18.63 -0.73 -4.01
N GLU A 55 -19.29 -0.21 -5.04
CA GLU A 55 -20.70 -0.49 -5.34
C GLU A 55 -20.85 -1.55 -6.45
N SER A 56 -20.00 -1.49 -7.47
CA SER A 56 -20.04 -2.37 -8.64
C SER A 56 -19.30 -3.70 -8.46
N SER A 57 -18.38 -3.78 -7.48
CA SER A 57 -17.36 -4.83 -7.39
C SER A 57 -16.53 -4.99 -8.68
N THR A 58 -16.40 -3.92 -9.48
CA THR A 58 -15.53 -3.92 -10.69
C THR A 58 -14.07 -4.06 -10.24
N PRO A 59 -13.32 -5.06 -10.73
CA PRO A 59 -11.90 -5.17 -10.44
C PRO A 59 -11.12 -4.18 -11.29
N PHE A 60 -10.26 -3.38 -10.66
CA PHE A 60 -9.30 -2.50 -11.31
C PHE A 60 -7.90 -3.08 -11.12
N SER A 61 -7.21 -3.30 -12.23
CA SER A 61 -5.84 -3.83 -12.29
C SER A 61 -4.93 -2.82 -12.96
N GLY A 62 -3.66 -2.77 -12.54
CA GLY A 62 -2.71 -1.77 -13.06
C GLY A 62 -2.88 -0.39 -12.42
N VAL A 63 -3.38 -0.35 -11.18
CA VAL A 63 -3.52 0.89 -10.43
C VAL A 63 -2.13 1.38 -10.01
N ASP A 64 -1.62 2.42 -10.65
CA ASP A 64 -0.36 3.05 -10.27
C ASP A 64 -0.62 4.17 -9.25
N LEU A 65 0.06 4.10 -8.10
CA LEU A 65 -0.09 5.03 -6.99
C LEU A 65 1.19 5.86 -6.75
N GLN A 66 2.12 5.88 -7.71
CA GLN A 66 3.42 6.54 -7.54
C GLN A 66 3.29 8.06 -7.52
N GLU A 67 2.37 8.60 -8.33
CA GLU A 67 2.10 10.05 -8.39
C GLU A 67 1.27 10.55 -7.19
N GLY A 68 0.76 9.63 -6.37
CA GLY A 68 -0.08 9.95 -5.21
C GLY A 68 -1.56 10.19 -5.54
N GLU A 69 -1.93 10.07 -6.81
CA GLU A 69 -3.29 10.14 -7.32
C GLU A 69 -3.50 9.16 -8.48
N TRP A 70 -4.72 8.63 -8.56
CA TRP A 70 -5.14 7.74 -9.63
C TRP A 70 -6.64 7.96 -9.92
N PHE A 71 -7.00 7.87 -11.19
CA PHE A 71 -8.36 8.12 -11.67
C PHE A 71 -8.72 7.08 -12.72
N ASP A 72 -9.97 6.64 -12.66
CA ASP A 72 -10.55 5.72 -13.64
C ASP A 72 -12.06 5.89 -13.66
N TYR A 73 -12.73 5.18 -14.54
CA TYR A 73 -14.17 5.24 -14.71
C TYR A 73 -14.77 3.85 -14.56
N ASP A 74 -15.70 3.70 -13.62
CA ASP A 74 -16.41 2.46 -13.44
C ASP A 74 -17.60 2.40 -14.40
N GLU A 75 -17.42 1.73 -15.54
CA GLU A 75 -18.49 1.58 -16.53
C GLU A 75 -19.73 0.84 -15.98
N LYS A 76 -19.58 0.01 -14.94
CA LYS A 76 -20.71 -0.71 -14.35
C LYS A 76 -21.51 0.15 -13.39
N ALA A 77 -20.84 1.00 -12.61
CA ALA A 77 -21.53 1.96 -11.75
C ALA A 77 -21.99 3.21 -12.54
N GLY A 78 -21.33 3.51 -13.65
CA GLY A 78 -21.52 4.75 -14.40
C GLY A 78 -20.96 5.97 -13.67
N GLU A 79 -19.90 5.78 -12.87
CA GLU A 79 -19.33 6.81 -11.99
C GLU A 79 -17.79 6.88 -12.12
N GLU A 80 -17.23 8.07 -11.87
CA GLU A 80 -15.78 8.24 -11.77
C GLU A 80 -15.28 7.70 -10.43
N VAL A 81 -14.24 6.87 -10.48
CA VAL A 81 -13.53 6.39 -9.30
C VAL A 81 -12.16 7.06 -9.23
N SER A 82 -11.75 7.48 -8.05
CA SER A 82 -10.42 8.05 -7.87
C SER A 82 -9.85 7.73 -6.51
N ILE A 83 -8.52 7.63 -6.45
CA ILE A 83 -7.72 7.51 -5.25
C ILE A 83 -6.85 8.77 -5.21
N LYS A 84 -7.02 9.60 -4.19
CA LYS A 84 -6.32 10.89 -4.05
C LYS A 84 -5.69 11.01 -2.67
N ASP A 85 -4.77 11.96 -2.52
CA ASP A 85 -4.12 12.29 -1.25
C ASP A 85 -3.42 11.09 -0.59
N ILE A 86 -2.79 10.23 -1.39
CA ILE A 86 -2.13 9.02 -0.89
C ILE A 86 -0.95 9.42 -0.02
N LYS A 87 -0.93 8.90 1.21
CA LYS A 87 0.13 9.15 2.19
C LYS A 87 0.61 7.83 2.75
N TRP A 88 1.89 7.56 2.50
CA TRP A 88 2.60 6.43 3.06
C TRP A 88 3.31 6.84 4.34
N GLU A 89 3.21 6.01 5.37
CA GLU A 89 3.87 6.27 6.64
C GLU A 89 4.40 4.95 7.20
N ILE A 90 5.70 4.92 7.43
CA ILE A 90 6.35 3.81 8.12
C ILE A 90 6.33 4.14 9.60
N ARG A 91 5.75 3.25 10.40
CA ARG A 91 5.73 3.36 11.86
C ARG A 91 6.33 2.11 12.47
N ARG A 92 7.05 2.29 13.56
CA ARG A 92 7.44 1.19 14.44
C ARG A 92 6.20 0.77 15.23
N ALA A 93 5.94 -0.54 15.27
CA ALA A 93 4.92 -1.12 16.14
C ALA A 93 5.36 -1.04 17.61
#